data_AF-A0A6L8CUF2-F1
#
_entry.id   AF-A0A6L8CUF2-F1
#
_cell.length_a   1.000
_cell.length_b   1.000
_cell.length_c   1.000
_cell.angle_alpha   90.00
_cell.angle_beta   90.00
_cell.angle_gamma   90.00
#
_symmetry.space_group_name_H-M   'P 1'
#
loop_
_entity.id
_entity.type
_entity.pdbx_description
1 polymer ?
#
loop_
_entity_poly.entity_id
_entity_poly.type
_entity_poly.pdbx_seq_one_letter_code
_entity_poly.pdbx_strand_id
1 'polypeptide(L)'
;MQQDLGELGGKGIDHRRISEITNDWVNGKGLSAIAREYFSREKDDDAGTDALTDACRAIYRTIVNSGTWGVSALSQVSGFNFETLSEAEKRRINALPAMIYHGVSSEDAVLMRMNSAPRSAAEALGKLYQEVSGDDENRYSVGQARNFLKQLDNNEWDGAKPEGAPLSGSGYKRVWEILSGEASDKA
;
A
#
# COMPACT_ATOMS: atom_id res chain seq x y z
N MET A 1 28.84 5.20 -0.50
CA MET A 1 27.39 4.88 -0.56
C MET A 1 26.70 5.70 0.52
N GLN A 2 26.70 7.02 0.32
CA GLN A 2 26.40 8.05 1.33
C GLN A 2 25.65 9.24 0.70
N GLN A 3 25.69 9.35 -0.63
CA GLN A 3 24.66 9.95 -1.47
C GLN A 3 23.63 8.82 -1.70
N ASP A 4 22.33 8.96 -1.47
CA ASP A 4 21.55 10.06 -1.97
C ASP A 4 20.07 10.05 -1.52
N LEU A 5 19.77 9.84 -0.23
CA LEU A 5 18.39 10.05 0.25
C LEU A 5 18.00 11.54 0.19
N GLY A 6 18.99 12.44 0.20
CA GLY A 6 18.82 13.89 0.10
C GLY A 6 18.46 14.42 -1.29
N GLU A 7 18.97 13.86 -2.40
CA GLU A 7 18.53 14.29 -3.75
C GLU A 7 17.30 13.51 -4.24
N LEU A 8 17.05 12.29 -3.73
CA LEU A 8 15.83 11.53 -4.06
C LEU A 8 14.53 12.20 -3.56
N GLY A 9 14.61 13.09 -2.57
CA GLY A 9 13.47 13.89 -2.10
C GLY A 9 13.11 15.07 -3.01
N GLY A 10 13.94 15.40 -4.01
CA GLY A 10 13.93 16.75 -4.56
C GLY A 10 14.35 17.78 -3.50
N LYS A 11 14.73 18.99 -3.93
CA LYS A 11 15.14 20.06 -3.00
C LYS A 11 14.03 20.34 -1.97
N GLY A 12 14.15 19.80 -0.74
CA GLY A 12 13.31 20.19 0.40
C GLY A 12 12.48 19.10 1.12
N ILE A 13 12.71 17.80 0.89
CA ILE A 13 12.08 16.75 1.71
C ILE A 13 13.09 16.20 2.72
N ASP A 14 12.96 16.61 3.99
CA ASP A 14 13.72 16.04 5.12
C ASP A 14 13.21 14.62 5.47
N HIS A 15 14.06 13.80 6.10
CA HIS A 15 13.81 12.42 6.49
C HIS A 15 12.49 12.23 7.26
N ARG A 16 12.14 13.19 8.14
CA ARG A 16 10.87 13.18 8.89
C ARG A 16 9.65 13.16 7.95
N ARG A 17 9.69 13.95 6.89
CA ARG A 17 8.61 14.06 5.90
C ARG A 17 8.48 12.77 5.09
N ILE A 18 9.59 12.07 4.82
CA ILE A 18 9.56 10.75 4.16
C ILE A 18 8.87 9.71 5.04
N SER A 19 9.17 9.69 6.35
CA SER A 19 8.52 8.77 7.30
C SER A 19 7.02 9.02 7.40
N GLU A 20 6.60 10.28 7.48
CA GLU A 20 5.19 10.69 7.54
C GLU A 20 4.44 10.30 6.25
N ILE A 21 5.00 10.59 5.06
CA ILE A 21 4.43 10.19 3.77
C ILE A 21 4.36 8.66 3.66
N THR A 22 5.40 7.94 4.07
CA THR A 22 5.43 6.47 4.01
C THR A 22 4.35 5.88 4.90
N ASN A 23 4.21 6.40 6.12
CA ASN A 23 3.16 5.99 7.06
C ASN A 23 1.77 6.21 6.46
N ASP A 24 1.49 7.40 5.92
CA ASP A 24 0.21 7.69 5.27
C ASP A 24 -0.06 6.82 4.05
N TRP A 25 0.97 6.54 3.25
CA TRP A 25 0.90 5.68 2.08
C TRP A 25 0.50 4.25 2.43
N VAL A 26 1.16 3.63 3.41
CA VAL A 26 0.88 2.24 3.82
C VAL A 26 -0.43 2.10 4.58
N ASN A 27 -0.90 3.17 5.24
CA ASN A 27 -2.21 3.21 5.91
C ASN A 27 -3.37 3.59 4.96
N GLY A 28 -3.16 3.48 3.64
CA GLY A 28 -4.25 3.60 2.65
C GLY A 28 -4.65 5.03 2.28
N LYS A 29 -3.95 6.07 2.76
CA LYS A 29 -4.26 7.46 2.43
C LYS A 29 -4.16 7.68 0.92
N GLY A 30 -5.17 8.34 0.35
CA GLY A 30 -5.25 8.60 -1.09
C GLY A 30 -4.12 9.48 -1.58
N LEU A 31 -3.64 9.23 -2.81
CA LEU A 31 -2.52 9.97 -3.39
C LEU A 31 -2.79 11.48 -3.48
N SER A 32 -4.02 11.87 -3.81
CA SER A 32 -4.44 13.28 -3.82
C SER A 32 -4.44 13.92 -2.43
N ALA A 33 -4.72 13.14 -1.38
CA ALA A 33 -4.65 13.64 0.00
C ALA A 33 -3.19 13.81 0.45
N ILE A 34 -2.31 12.85 0.12
CA ILE A 34 -0.87 12.95 0.36
C ILE A 34 -0.28 14.15 -0.41
N ALA A 35 -0.65 14.33 -1.68
CA ALA A 35 -0.25 15.49 -2.48
C ALA A 35 -0.66 16.81 -1.81
N ARG A 36 -1.92 16.90 -1.35
CA ARG A 36 -2.44 18.07 -0.66
C ARG A 36 -1.64 18.44 0.59
N GLU A 37 -1.35 17.44 1.40
CA GLU A 37 -0.76 17.66 2.72
C GLU A 37 0.74 17.90 2.68
N TYR A 38 1.45 17.20 1.80
CA TYR A 38 2.90 17.22 1.78
C TYR A 38 3.50 17.94 0.58
N PHE A 39 2.73 18.37 -0.41
CA PHE A 39 3.28 18.95 -1.63
C PHE A 39 2.58 20.22 -2.12
N SER A 40 1.43 20.60 -1.54
CA SER A 40 0.81 21.89 -1.85
C SER A 40 1.70 23.04 -1.44
N ARG A 41 1.70 24.09 -2.27
CA ARG A 41 2.37 25.35 -1.98
C ARG A 41 1.32 26.37 -1.54
N GLU A 42 1.69 27.34 -0.71
CA GLU A 42 0.77 28.35 -0.14
C GLU A 42 -0.01 29.20 -1.19
N LYS A 43 0.28 29.05 -2.49
CA LYS A 43 -0.40 29.77 -3.59
C LYS A 43 -1.23 28.87 -4.51
N ASP A 44 -1.32 27.57 -4.23
CA ASP A 44 -2.07 26.62 -5.04
C ASP A 44 -3.41 26.32 -4.35
N ASP A 45 -4.44 27.12 -4.65
CA ASP A 45 -5.82 26.93 -4.16
C ASP A 45 -6.44 25.61 -4.65
N ASP A 46 -5.94 25.08 -5.76
CA ASP A 46 -6.12 23.70 -6.18
C ASP A 46 -4.80 22.98 -5.97
N ALA A 47 -4.78 21.89 -5.20
CA ALA A 47 -3.63 21.00 -5.14
C ALA A 47 -3.32 20.50 -6.55
N GLY A 48 -2.42 21.20 -7.23
CA GLY A 48 -2.28 21.14 -8.67
C GLY A 48 -1.74 19.80 -9.15
N THR A 49 -1.80 19.61 -10.47
CA THR A 49 -1.13 18.51 -11.19
C THR A 49 0.33 18.35 -10.76
N ASP A 50 1.00 19.45 -10.39
CA ASP A 50 2.38 19.45 -9.90
C ASP A 50 2.53 18.78 -8.53
N ALA A 51 1.69 19.14 -7.55
CA ALA A 51 1.71 18.51 -6.22
C ALA A 51 1.40 17.01 -6.31
N LEU A 52 0.46 16.63 -7.18
CA LEU A 52 0.17 15.22 -7.46
C LEU A 52 1.36 14.51 -8.11
N THR A 53 2.03 15.16 -9.07
CA THR A 53 3.21 14.63 -9.74
C THR A 53 4.38 14.46 -8.76
N ASP A 54 4.58 15.41 -7.85
CA ASP A 54 5.62 15.34 -6.82
C ASP A 54 5.32 14.23 -5.80
N ALA A 55 4.05 14.04 -5.41
CA ALA A 55 3.64 12.91 -4.57
C ALA A 55 3.88 11.56 -5.27
N CYS A 56 3.50 11.43 -6.55
CA CYS A 56 3.82 10.25 -7.37
C CYS A 56 5.34 10.00 -7.40
N ARG A 57 6.13 11.05 -7.58
CA ARG A 57 7.58 10.95 -7.66
C ARG A 57 8.16 10.48 -6.33
N ALA A 58 7.77 11.09 -5.23
CA ALA A 58 8.25 10.72 -3.90
C ALA A 58 7.88 9.27 -3.56
N ILE A 59 6.63 8.85 -3.80
CA ILE A 59 6.19 7.49 -3.49
C ILE A 59 6.89 6.46 -4.40
N TYR A 60 6.79 6.62 -5.72
CA TYR A 60 7.25 5.58 -6.65
C TYR A 60 8.74 5.61 -6.96
N ARG A 61 9.40 6.78 -6.91
CA ARG A 61 10.86 6.85 -7.13
C ARG A 61 11.66 6.66 -5.87
N THR A 62 11.16 7.16 -4.74
CA THR A 62 11.93 7.21 -3.50
C THR A 62 11.45 6.14 -2.54
N ILE A 63 10.19 6.17 -2.10
CA ILE A 63 9.70 5.28 -1.04
C ILE A 63 9.68 3.81 -1.49
N VAL A 64 9.04 3.51 -2.63
CA VAL A 64 8.90 2.15 -3.16
C VAL A 64 10.25 1.53 -3.55
N ASN A 65 11.15 2.31 -4.17
CA ASN A 65 12.46 1.80 -4.57
C ASN A 65 13.48 1.74 -3.41
N SER A 66 13.31 2.56 -2.36
CA SER A 66 14.15 2.48 -1.15
C SER A 66 13.87 1.23 -0.31
N GLY A 67 12.77 0.52 -0.56
CA GLY A 67 12.45 -0.77 0.06
C GLY A 67 13.50 -1.87 -0.18
N THR A 68 14.35 -1.72 -1.20
CA THR A 68 15.51 -2.61 -1.45
C THR A 68 16.57 -2.58 -0.33
N TRP A 69 16.49 -1.66 0.63
CA TRP A 69 17.41 -1.53 1.78
C TRP A 69 16.78 -1.97 3.12
N GLY A 70 15.76 -2.83 3.05
CA GLY A 70 14.70 -3.07 4.04
C GLY A 70 15.04 -3.31 5.51
N VAL A 71 16.29 -3.51 5.94
CA VAL A 71 16.64 -3.57 7.38
C VAL A 71 17.49 -2.36 7.78
N SER A 72 18.51 -2.02 7.00
CA SER A 72 19.41 -0.90 7.29
C SER A 72 18.70 0.47 7.29
N ALA A 73 17.75 0.69 6.37
CA ALA A 73 16.97 1.93 6.35
C ALA A 73 16.05 2.04 7.57
N LEU A 74 15.41 0.94 7.98
CA LEU A 74 14.55 0.91 9.17
C LEU A 74 15.34 1.10 10.46
N SER A 75 16.50 0.45 10.59
CA SER A 75 17.38 0.64 11.74
C SER A 75 17.87 2.09 11.84
N GLN A 76 18.10 2.77 10.71
CA GLN A 76 18.48 4.19 10.70
C GLN A 76 17.32 5.14 11.00
N VAL A 77 16.11 4.87 10.49
CA VAL A 77 14.93 5.71 10.72
C VAL A 77 14.38 5.56 12.14
N SER A 78 14.47 4.37 12.73
CA SER A 78 13.91 4.07 14.06
C SER A 78 14.94 3.97 15.19
N GLY A 79 16.25 3.96 14.88
CA GLY A 79 17.31 3.80 15.88
C GLY A 79 17.31 2.42 16.56
N PHE A 80 16.70 1.43 15.91
CA PHE A 80 16.30 0.16 16.52
C PHE A 80 17.36 -0.96 16.34
N ASN A 81 17.51 -1.85 17.34
CA ASN A 81 18.45 -2.99 17.30
C ASN A 81 17.76 -4.31 16.90
N PHE A 82 17.84 -4.64 15.61
CA PHE A 82 17.23 -5.83 14.99
C PHE A 82 17.50 -7.16 15.73
N GLU A 83 18.69 -7.33 16.30
CA GLU A 83 19.10 -8.57 16.97
C GLU A 83 18.34 -8.86 18.27
N THR A 84 17.68 -7.85 18.83
CA THR A 84 16.94 -7.96 20.11
C THR A 84 15.46 -8.26 19.95
N LEU A 85 14.98 -8.42 18.72
CA LEU A 85 13.56 -8.63 18.43
C LEU A 85 13.10 -10.06 18.63
N SER A 86 11.82 -10.21 18.95
CA SER A 86 11.12 -11.47 18.79
C SER A 86 11.04 -11.87 17.31
N GLU A 87 10.87 -13.17 17.05
CA GLU A 87 10.68 -13.66 15.68
C GLU A 87 9.45 -13.07 14.98
N ALA A 88 8.40 -12.74 15.74
CA ALA A 88 7.21 -12.08 15.22
C ALA A 88 7.52 -10.65 14.73
N GLU A 89 8.32 -9.90 15.48
CA GLU A 89 8.73 -8.54 15.08
C GLU A 89 9.72 -8.57 13.91
N LYS A 90 10.67 -9.52 13.91
CA LYS A 90 11.58 -9.72 12.77
C LYS A 90 10.79 -10.05 11.50
N ARG A 91 9.81 -10.94 11.59
CA ARG A 91 8.90 -11.27 10.47
C ARG A 91 8.18 -10.02 9.97
N ARG A 92 7.61 -9.23 10.87
CA ARG A 92 6.92 -7.98 10.51
C ARG A 92 7.85 -6.99 9.83
N ILE A 93 9.09 -6.85 10.32
CA ILE A 93 10.11 -6.00 9.68
C ILE A 93 10.47 -6.51 8.29
N ASN A 94 10.65 -7.82 8.14
CA ASN A 94 10.95 -8.44 6.84
C ASN A 94 9.81 -8.28 5.83
N ALA A 95 8.57 -8.07 6.29
CA ALA A 95 7.41 -7.79 5.44
C ALA A 95 7.26 -6.31 5.04
N LEU A 96 7.93 -5.38 5.74
CA LEU A 96 7.80 -3.94 5.48
C LEU A 96 8.15 -3.53 4.04
N PRO A 97 9.18 -4.08 3.37
CA PRO A 97 9.42 -3.77 1.96
C PRO A 97 8.23 -4.07 1.05
N ALA A 98 7.55 -5.20 1.27
CA ALA A 98 6.37 -5.58 0.48
C ALA A 98 5.17 -4.69 0.80
N MET A 99 4.95 -4.38 2.08
CA MET A 99 3.93 -3.44 2.55
C MET A 99 4.10 -2.05 1.91
N ILE A 100 5.31 -1.51 1.93
CA ILE A 100 5.65 -0.22 1.32
C ILE A 100 5.44 -0.27 -0.20
N TYR A 101 5.94 -1.33 -0.87
CA TYR A 101 5.81 -1.51 -2.31
C TYR A 101 4.34 -1.52 -2.75
N HIS A 102 3.49 -2.25 -2.00
CA HIS A 102 2.08 -2.39 -2.32
C HIS A 102 1.18 -1.28 -1.75
N GLY A 103 1.71 -0.45 -0.84
CA GLY A 103 1.00 0.65 -0.18
C GLY A 103 -0.05 0.18 0.82
N VAL A 104 0.29 -0.86 1.59
CA VAL A 104 -0.57 -1.49 2.60
C VAL A 104 0.25 -1.77 3.85
N SER A 105 -0.40 -2.04 4.98
CA SER A 105 0.19 -2.17 6.32
C SER A 105 0.17 -3.59 6.89
N SER A 106 -0.45 -4.55 6.20
CA SER A 106 -0.56 -5.96 6.62
C SER A 106 -0.06 -6.95 5.55
N GLU A 107 0.43 -8.12 5.98
CA GLU A 107 0.83 -9.22 5.07
C GLU A 107 -0.36 -9.74 4.25
N ASP A 108 -1.55 -9.80 4.87
CA ASP A 108 -2.78 -10.24 4.20
C ASP A 108 -3.20 -9.24 3.12
N ALA A 109 -3.09 -7.93 3.37
CA ALA A 109 -3.33 -6.92 2.34
C ALA A 109 -2.28 -6.98 1.23
N VAL A 110 -1.00 -7.31 1.53
CA VAL A 110 0.00 -7.56 0.48
C VAL A 110 -0.45 -8.69 -0.43
N LEU A 111 -0.95 -9.80 0.13
CA LEU A 111 -1.47 -10.93 -0.65
C LEU A 111 -2.67 -10.53 -1.52
N MET A 112 -3.56 -9.67 -1.02
CA MET A 112 -4.66 -9.11 -1.82
C MET A 112 -4.14 -8.24 -2.97
N ARG A 113 -3.12 -7.40 -2.73
CA ARG A 113 -2.50 -6.56 -3.75
C ARG A 113 -1.77 -7.36 -4.82
N MET A 114 -1.12 -8.47 -4.44
CA MET A 114 -0.55 -9.43 -5.38
C MET A 114 -1.62 -10.07 -6.29
N ASN A 115 -2.88 -10.10 -5.83
CA ASN A 115 -4.05 -10.56 -6.58
C ASN A 115 -4.87 -9.40 -7.19
N SER A 116 -4.23 -8.28 -7.48
CA SER A 116 -4.81 -7.11 -8.16
C SER A 116 -5.93 -6.39 -7.40
N ALA A 117 -6.16 -6.67 -6.11
CA ALA A 117 -7.15 -5.94 -5.32
C ALA A 117 -6.81 -4.44 -5.27
N PRO A 118 -7.77 -3.51 -5.41
CA PRO A 118 -7.51 -2.08 -5.27
C PRO A 118 -6.90 -1.74 -3.90
N ARG A 119 -5.89 -0.85 -3.85
CA ARG A 119 -5.19 -0.48 -2.60
C ARG A 119 -6.14 -0.06 -1.48
N SER A 120 -7.16 0.72 -1.83
CA SER A 120 -8.13 1.24 -0.88
C SER A 120 -9.05 0.18 -0.26
N ALA A 121 -9.14 -1.02 -0.84
CA ALA A 121 -9.93 -2.14 -0.30
C ALA A 121 -9.06 -3.29 0.24
N ALA A 122 -7.76 -3.27 -0.03
CA ALA A 122 -6.87 -4.40 0.24
C ALA A 122 -6.79 -4.79 1.73
N GLU A 123 -6.84 -3.81 2.65
CA GLU A 123 -6.83 -4.08 4.09
C GLU A 123 -8.10 -4.79 4.55
N ALA A 124 -9.27 -4.30 4.13
CA ALA A 124 -10.54 -4.91 4.50
C ALA A 124 -10.69 -6.31 3.89
N LEU A 125 -10.27 -6.49 2.63
CA LEU A 125 -10.26 -7.80 1.97
C LEU A 125 -9.28 -8.77 2.62
N GLY A 126 -8.09 -8.30 3.00
CA GLY A 126 -7.09 -9.11 3.68
C GLY A 126 -7.59 -9.58 5.05
N LYS A 127 -8.24 -8.71 5.80
CA LYS A 127 -8.89 -9.05 7.07
C LYS A 127 -10.00 -10.08 6.87
N LEU A 128 -10.90 -9.88 5.91
CA LEU A 128 -11.97 -10.83 5.61
C LEU A 128 -11.39 -12.21 5.21
N TYR A 129 -10.34 -12.21 4.40
CA TYR A 129 -9.64 -13.43 4.02
C TYR A 129 -9.01 -14.14 5.24
N GLN A 130 -8.35 -13.39 6.12
CA GLN A 130 -7.77 -13.94 7.35
C GLN A 130 -8.85 -14.56 8.25
N GLU A 131 -10.02 -13.93 8.38
CA GLU A 131 -11.17 -14.46 9.15
C GLU A 131 -11.71 -15.77 8.58
N VAL A 132 -11.71 -15.92 7.25
CA VAL A 132 -12.18 -17.14 6.56
C VAL A 132 -11.13 -18.26 6.55
N SER A 133 -9.86 -17.91 6.35
CA SER A 133 -8.76 -18.89 6.23
C SER A 133 -8.18 -19.34 7.57
N GLY A 134 -8.32 -18.56 8.63
CA GLY A 134 -7.76 -18.87 9.94
C GLY A 134 -6.26 -19.16 9.89
N ASP A 135 -5.83 -20.25 10.54
CA ASP A 135 -4.44 -20.70 10.61
C ASP A 135 -4.08 -21.76 9.54
N ASP A 136 -4.82 -21.85 8.43
CA ASP A 136 -4.47 -22.74 7.32
C ASP A 136 -3.03 -22.47 6.84
N GLU A 137 -2.19 -23.51 6.80
CA GLU A 137 -0.80 -23.42 6.35
C GLU A 137 -0.68 -22.84 4.93
N ASN A 138 -1.70 -23.05 4.09
CA ASN A 138 -1.72 -22.54 2.72
C ASN A 138 -2.29 -21.13 2.60
N ARG A 139 -2.71 -20.47 3.69
CA ARG A 139 -3.40 -19.18 3.63
C ARG A 139 -2.64 -18.12 2.81
N TYR A 140 -1.31 -18.18 2.76
CA TYR A 140 -0.50 -17.25 1.95
C TYR A 140 -0.41 -17.61 0.46
N SER A 141 -1.15 -18.61 0.00
CA SER A 141 -1.21 -19.01 -1.41
C SER A 141 -1.91 -17.95 -2.25
N VAL A 142 -1.19 -17.44 -3.25
CA VAL A 142 -1.73 -16.51 -4.25
C VAL A 142 -2.97 -17.09 -4.93
N GLY A 143 -2.96 -18.40 -5.24
CA GLY A 143 -4.09 -19.06 -5.89
C GLY A 143 -5.35 -19.14 -5.01
N GLN A 144 -5.18 -19.42 -3.72
CA GLN A 144 -6.31 -19.44 -2.78
C GLN A 144 -6.90 -18.04 -2.59
N ALA A 145 -6.06 -17.03 -2.38
CA ALA A 145 -6.49 -15.64 -2.29
C ALA A 145 -7.21 -15.17 -3.57
N ARG A 146 -6.72 -15.57 -4.76
CA ARG A 146 -7.41 -15.28 -6.02
C ARG A 146 -8.81 -15.89 -6.07
N ASN A 147 -8.94 -17.16 -5.68
CA ASN A 147 -10.22 -17.86 -5.69
C ASN A 147 -11.20 -17.26 -4.68
N PHE A 148 -10.72 -16.86 -3.51
CA PHE A 148 -11.50 -16.12 -2.52
C PHE A 148 -12.08 -14.83 -3.14
N LEU A 149 -11.24 -13.98 -3.76
CA LEU A 149 -11.70 -12.73 -4.39
C LEU A 149 -12.74 -12.96 -5.51
N LYS A 150 -12.61 -14.05 -6.28
CA LYS A 150 -13.61 -14.45 -7.30
C LYS A 150 -14.99 -14.76 -6.70
N GLN A 151 -15.00 -15.37 -5.51
CA GLN A 151 -16.22 -15.85 -4.87
C GLN A 151 -17.00 -14.74 -4.16
N LEU A 152 -16.33 -13.65 -3.78
CA LEU A 152 -16.97 -12.52 -3.10
C LEU A 152 -18.10 -11.91 -3.93
N ASP A 153 -19.25 -11.69 -3.29
CA ASP A 153 -20.40 -11.03 -3.87
C ASP A 153 -20.30 -9.49 -3.79
N ASN A 154 -21.26 -8.79 -4.40
CA ASN A 154 -21.23 -7.33 -4.43
C ASN A 154 -21.33 -6.68 -3.04
N ASN A 155 -21.97 -7.34 -2.07
CA ASN A 155 -22.11 -6.82 -0.71
C ASN A 155 -20.82 -6.98 0.07
N GLU A 156 -20.10 -8.09 -0.10
CA GLU A 156 -18.79 -8.30 0.49
C GLU A 156 -17.76 -7.31 -0.06
N TRP A 157 -17.80 -7.05 -1.38
CA TRP A 157 -17.01 -5.97 -1.98
C TRP A 157 -17.44 -4.58 -1.51
N ASP A 158 -18.72 -4.37 -1.21
CA ASP A 158 -19.21 -3.09 -0.68
C ASP A 158 -18.74 -2.85 0.75
N GLY A 159 -18.72 -3.90 1.58
CA GLY A 159 -18.18 -3.85 2.94
C GLY A 159 -16.66 -3.61 2.98
N ALA A 160 -15.94 -3.97 1.92
CA ALA A 160 -14.50 -3.76 1.82
C ALA A 160 -14.08 -2.37 1.32
N LYS A 161 -15.01 -1.58 0.77
CA LYS A 161 -14.68 -0.26 0.23
C LYS A 161 -14.52 0.79 1.36
N PRO A 162 -13.70 1.84 1.16
CA PRO A 162 -13.66 2.96 2.08
C PRO A 162 -15.01 3.67 2.22
N GLU A 163 -15.25 4.25 3.38
CA GLU A 163 -16.37 5.15 3.59
C GLU A 163 -16.31 6.34 2.60
N GLY A 164 -17.46 6.72 2.04
CA GLY A 164 -17.55 7.81 1.06
C GLY A 164 -16.91 7.51 -0.30
N ALA A 165 -16.45 6.29 -0.56
CA ALA A 165 -15.94 5.92 -1.87
C ALA A 165 -17.02 6.12 -2.96
N PRO A 166 -16.65 6.70 -4.13
CA PRO A 166 -17.62 7.02 -5.19
C PRO A 166 -18.16 5.79 -5.92
N LEU A 167 -17.45 4.65 -5.84
CA LEU A 167 -17.86 3.40 -6.44
C LEU A 167 -18.57 2.52 -5.41
N SER A 168 -19.62 1.82 -5.83
CA SER A 168 -20.24 0.72 -5.07
C SER A 168 -19.35 -0.52 -5.02
N GLY A 169 -19.71 -1.51 -4.20
CA GLY A 169 -19.07 -2.83 -4.18
C GLY A 169 -19.00 -3.49 -5.55
N SER A 170 -20.08 -3.42 -6.34
CA SER A 170 -20.06 -3.89 -7.74
C SER A 170 -19.05 -3.15 -8.62
N GLY A 171 -18.85 -1.85 -8.38
CA GLY A 171 -17.82 -1.06 -9.06
C GLY A 171 -16.40 -1.48 -8.68
N TYR A 172 -16.15 -1.73 -7.38
CA TYR A 172 -14.87 -2.25 -6.90
C TYR A 172 -14.57 -3.65 -7.45
N LYS A 173 -15.56 -4.56 -7.41
CA LYS A 173 -15.46 -5.89 -8.01
C LYS A 173 -15.12 -5.79 -9.49
N ARG A 174 -15.79 -4.89 -10.23
CA ARG A 174 -15.52 -4.69 -11.67
C ARG A 174 -14.10 -4.18 -11.93
N VAL A 175 -13.61 -3.23 -11.13
CA VAL A 175 -12.23 -2.76 -11.23
C VAL A 175 -11.25 -3.93 -11.01
N TRP A 176 -11.49 -4.74 -9.98
CA TRP A 176 -10.65 -5.91 -9.71
C TRP A 176 -10.70 -6.93 -10.86
N GLU A 177 -11.87 -7.24 -11.41
CA GLU A 177 -12.02 -8.14 -12.57
C GLU A 177 -11.15 -7.67 -13.76
N ILE A 178 -11.16 -6.37 -14.05
CA ILE A 178 -10.35 -5.80 -15.13
C ILE A 178 -8.85 -5.94 -14.81
N LEU A 179 -8.43 -5.55 -13.60
CA LEU A 179 -7.02 -5.58 -13.21
C LEU A 179 -6.45 -7.00 -13.03
N SER A 180 -7.31 -7.97 -12.75
CA SER A 180 -6.93 -9.38 -12.56
C SER A 180 -7.01 -10.17 -13.88
N GLY A 181 -7.66 -9.65 -14.92
CA GLY A 181 -7.94 -10.38 -16.15
C GLY A 181 -9.10 -11.38 -16.02
N GLU A 182 -9.96 -11.23 -15.02
CA GLU A 182 -11.19 -12.02 -14.83
C GLU A 182 -12.40 -11.39 -15.55
N ALA A 183 -12.26 -10.13 -15.99
CA ALA A 183 -13.26 -9.51 -16.85
C ALA A 183 -13.38 -10.31 -18.14
N SER A 184 -14.55 -10.93 -18.37
CA SER A 184 -14.81 -11.61 -19.63
C SER A 184 -14.69 -10.59 -20.77
N ASP A 185 -13.83 -10.88 -21.75
CA ASP A 185 -13.86 -10.19 -23.04
C ASP A 185 -15.23 -10.47 -23.65
N LYS A 186 -16.13 -9.49 -23.59
CA LYS A 186 -17.23 -9.46 -24.54
C LYS A 186 -16.62 -9.01 -25.86
N ALA A 187 -16.18 -10.01 -26.64
CA ALA A 187 -16.00 -9.89 -28.08
C ALA A 187 -17.33 -9.48 -28.75
#